data_AF-A0AA39IFS1-F1
#
_entry.id   AF-A0AA39IFS1-F1
#
_cell.length_a   1.000
_cell.length_b   1.000
_cell.length_c   1.000
_cell.angle_alpha   90.00
_cell.angle_beta   90.00
_cell.angle_gamma   90.00
#
_symmetry.space_group_name_H-M   'P 1'
#
loop_
_entity.id
_entity.type
_entity.pdbx_description
1 polymer ?
#
loop_
_entity_poly.entity_id
_entity_poly.type
_entity_poly.pdbx_seq_one_letter_code
_entity_poly.pdbx_strand_id
1 'polypeptide(L)'
;MDSVPFKFCDAVAAILTQSPETTAFSPYSPWKAALDDHRINRKCVNVYFTYSNRSWKYHCVQTPVSGTSEQPLLTFVDVLAMPRKYLRVVSFQFFCGFPLKYEATQGEILEMATLLKNYANESFFIARMASTQTDCLKDVLPCFQAASFQKITLTYGGKCYEDFLRSHLKNDRLIEIEMYNSGWSREFLIEVGTYMLRTNTNHSFVFRRHGKKAMLVY
;
A
#
# COMPACT_ATOMS: atom_id res chain seq x y z
N MET A 1 5.42 6.52 32.05
CA MET A 1 4.74 7.36 31.03
C MET A 1 4.05 6.41 30.08
N ASP A 2 2.73 6.51 29.96
CA ASP A 2 1.98 5.68 29.02
C ASP A 2 2.51 5.92 27.61
N SER A 3 2.87 4.84 26.93
CA SER A 3 3.36 4.89 25.56
C SER A 3 2.26 5.47 24.68
N VAL A 4 2.43 6.72 24.24
CA VAL A 4 1.57 7.34 23.24
C VAL A 4 1.45 6.37 22.07
N PRO A 5 0.24 5.91 21.68
CA PRO A 5 0.10 5.00 20.56
C PRO A 5 0.64 5.68 19.30
N PHE A 6 1.61 5.09 18.61
CA PHE A 6 2.23 5.73 17.42
C PHE A 6 1.22 6.06 16.31
N LYS A 7 0.07 5.39 16.28
CA LYS A 7 -1.07 5.75 15.43
C LYS A 7 -1.59 7.17 15.70
N PHE A 8 -1.54 7.61 16.96
CA PHE A 8 -1.85 8.99 17.35
C PHE A 8 -0.80 9.95 16.78
N CYS A 9 0.50 9.64 16.90
CA CYS A 9 1.55 10.46 16.30
C CYS A 9 1.42 10.53 14.77
N ASP A 10 1.02 9.44 14.11
CA ASP A 10 0.75 9.41 12.67
C ASP A 10 -0.45 10.29 12.28
N ALA A 11 -1.56 10.20 13.02
CA ALA A 11 -2.73 11.03 12.79
C ALA A 11 -2.43 12.52 13.03
N VAL A 12 -1.73 12.81 14.12
CA VAL A 12 -1.34 14.19 14.49
C VAL A 12 -0.35 14.76 13.48
N ALA A 13 0.68 14.01 13.06
CA ALA A 13 1.63 14.45 12.04
C ALA A 13 0.98 14.62 10.65
N ALA A 14 -0.04 13.83 10.32
CA ALA A 14 -0.77 13.99 9.06
C ALA A 14 -1.64 15.26 9.04
N ILE A 15 -2.17 15.67 10.20
CA ILE A 15 -3.01 16.88 10.33
C ILE A 15 -2.12 18.12 10.48
N LEU A 16 -1.03 18.02 11.23
CA LEU A 16 -0.14 19.13 11.54
C LEU A 16 1.05 19.11 10.57
N THR A 17 0.89 19.77 9.43
CA THR A 17 1.99 20.03 8.46
C THR A 17 3.15 20.77 9.12
N GLN A 18 2.88 21.58 10.14
CA GLN A 18 3.85 22.18 11.06
C GLN A 18 3.33 22.09 12.49
N SER A 19 4.24 21.88 13.46
CA SER A 19 3.90 21.85 14.88
C SER A 19 3.33 23.23 15.28
N PRO A 20 2.05 23.34 15.66
CA PRO A 20 1.41 24.62 15.90
C PRO A 20 2.04 25.28 17.13
N GLU A 21 2.31 26.59 17.07
CA GLU A 21 2.85 27.37 18.18
C GLU A 21 1.76 27.60 19.24
N THR A 22 1.46 26.56 20.00
CA THR A 22 0.53 26.56 21.12
C THR A 22 1.26 26.18 22.40
N THR A 23 0.69 26.49 23.56
CA THR A 23 1.25 26.11 24.88
C THR A 23 1.49 24.60 25.01
N ALA A 24 0.65 23.78 24.37
CA ALA A 24 0.79 22.32 24.29
C ALA A 24 2.02 21.86 23.48
N PHE A 25 2.58 22.72 22.62
CA PHE A 25 3.78 22.47 21.80
C PHE A 25 4.90 23.49 22.09
N SER A 26 4.95 24.01 23.33
CA SER A 26 6.06 24.82 23.83
C SER A 26 7.39 24.05 23.78
N PRO A 27 8.56 24.72 23.81
CA PRO A 27 9.88 24.08 23.67
C PRO A 27 10.16 22.96 24.68
N TYR A 28 9.54 23.01 25.85
CA TYR A 28 9.70 22.02 26.93
C TYR A 28 8.56 20.99 26.97
N SER A 29 7.65 21.01 26.00
CA SER A 29 6.54 20.07 25.95
C SER A 29 7.02 18.68 25.54
N PRO A 30 6.73 17.62 26.32
CA PRO A 30 7.05 16.24 25.93
C PRO A 30 6.32 15.82 24.64
N TRP A 31 5.16 16.43 24.35
CA TRP A 31 4.40 16.19 23.11
C TRP A 31 5.10 16.76 21.89
N LYS A 32 5.72 17.95 22.02
CA LYS A 32 6.53 18.53 20.96
C LYS A 32 7.73 17.65 20.66
N ALA A 33 8.47 17.23 21.70
CA ALA A 33 9.62 16.37 21.54
C ALA A 33 9.26 15.02 20.90
N ALA A 34 8.17 14.38 21.32
CA ALA A 34 7.71 13.12 20.74
C ALA A 34 7.26 13.26 19.27
N LEU A 35 6.57 14.35 18.94
CA LEU A 35 6.13 14.61 17.56
C LEU A 35 7.31 14.95 16.65
N ASP A 36 8.25 15.77 17.12
CA ASP A 36 9.47 16.11 16.37
C ASP A 36 10.35 14.88 16.17
N ASP A 37 10.57 14.06 17.20
CA ASP A 37 11.26 12.76 17.10
C ASP A 37 10.61 11.86 16.05
N HIS A 38 9.28 11.73 16.11
CA HIS A 38 8.54 10.91 15.15
C HIS A 38 8.69 11.45 13.73
N ARG A 39 8.53 12.76 13.53
CA ARG A 39 8.61 13.42 12.21
C ARG A 39 10.00 13.32 11.59
N ILE A 40 11.05 13.55 12.37
CA ILE A 40 12.45 13.48 11.92
C ILE A 40 12.82 12.05 11.52
N ASN A 41 12.37 11.07 12.31
CA ASN A 41 12.77 9.68 12.11
C ASN A 41 11.84 8.90 11.17
N ARG A 42 10.64 9.42 10.85
CA ARG A 42 9.66 8.72 10.00
C ARG A 42 10.27 8.37 8.64
N LYS A 43 10.13 7.10 8.26
CA LYS A 43 10.51 6.54 6.96
C LYS A 43 9.28 6.01 6.26
N CYS A 44 8.97 6.58 5.10
CA CYS A 44 7.91 6.12 4.21
C CYS A 44 8.54 5.28 3.11
N VAL A 45 8.15 4.02 2.96
CA VAL A 45 8.75 3.09 2.00
C VAL A 45 7.71 2.62 1.00
N ASN A 46 8.05 2.68 -0.29
CA ASN A 46 7.34 1.97 -1.35
C ASN A 46 8.10 0.69 -1.67
N VAL A 47 7.38 -0.42 -1.77
CA VAL A 47 7.96 -1.73 -2.08
C VAL A 47 7.51 -2.11 -3.46
N TYR A 48 8.46 -2.39 -4.35
CA TYR A 48 8.16 -2.80 -5.72
C TYR A 48 8.68 -4.20 -5.97
N PHE A 49 7.90 -4.94 -6.75
CA PHE A 49 8.20 -6.30 -7.15
C PHE A 49 7.98 -6.47 -8.66
N THR A 50 8.77 -7.33 -9.27
CA THR A 50 8.53 -7.83 -10.62
C THR A 50 8.94 -9.29 -10.70
N TYR A 51 8.28 -10.05 -11.56
CA TYR A 51 8.68 -11.41 -11.89
C TYR A 51 9.08 -11.43 -13.35
N SER A 52 10.36 -11.68 -13.64
CA SER A 52 10.88 -11.68 -15.01
C SER A 52 11.95 -12.73 -15.15
N ASN A 53 12.03 -13.36 -16.33
CA ASN A 53 13.02 -14.41 -16.62
C ASN A 53 13.08 -15.51 -15.53
N ARG A 54 11.91 -15.91 -15.03
CA ARG A 54 11.73 -16.91 -13.95
C ARG A 54 12.33 -16.54 -12.58
N SER A 55 12.68 -15.27 -12.35
CA SER A 55 13.21 -14.78 -11.09
C SER A 55 12.37 -13.61 -10.56
N TRP A 56 12.21 -13.55 -9.24
CA TRP A 56 11.65 -12.37 -8.59
C TRP A 56 12.72 -11.31 -8.44
N LYS A 57 12.34 -10.07 -8.72
CA LYS A 57 13.18 -8.91 -8.44
C LYS A 57 12.39 -7.89 -7.64
N TYR A 58 13.10 -7.10 -6.86
CA TYR A 58 12.50 -6.08 -6.02
C TYR A 58 13.40 -4.85 -5.87
N HIS A 59 12.78 -3.77 -5.41
CA HIS A 59 13.47 -2.74 -4.65
C HIS A 59 12.54 -2.17 -3.58
N CYS A 60 13.12 -1.63 -2.52
CA CYS A 60 12.41 -0.77 -1.60
C CYS A 60 12.92 0.66 -1.83
N VAL A 61 12.02 1.63 -1.83
CA VAL A 61 12.37 3.02 -2.10
C VAL A 61 11.79 3.90 -1.02
N GLN A 62 12.65 4.65 -0.34
CA GLN A 62 12.20 5.61 0.65
C GLN A 62 11.63 6.85 -0.05
N THR A 63 10.38 7.17 0.24
CA THR A 63 9.74 8.41 -0.22
C THR A 63 10.42 9.58 0.49
N PRO A 64 10.97 10.57 -0.23
CA PRO A 64 11.58 11.73 0.39
C PRO A 64 10.48 12.57 1.06
N VAL A 65 10.78 13.09 2.25
CA VAL A 65 9.90 14.03 2.96
C VAL A 65 9.88 15.40 2.24
N SER A 66 10.88 15.68 1.40
CA SER A 66 11.03 16.94 0.70
C SER A 66 11.82 16.76 -0.61
N GLY A 67 11.12 16.48 -1.72
CA GLY A 67 11.52 16.82 -3.10
C GLY A 67 12.92 16.48 -3.65
N THR A 68 13.81 15.80 -2.92
CA THR A 68 15.15 15.46 -3.39
C THR A 68 15.10 14.31 -4.39
N SER A 69 15.91 14.44 -5.45
CA SER A 69 15.80 13.67 -6.70
C SER A 69 16.36 12.24 -6.63
N GLU A 70 17.10 11.89 -5.59
CA GLU A 70 17.64 10.53 -5.43
C GLU A 70 17.05 9.87 -4.19
N GLN A 71 16.24 8.84 -4.43
CA GLN A 71 15.63 8.04 -3.39
C GLN A 71 16.53 6.83 -3.13
N PRO A 72 16.99 6.60 -1.88
CA PRO A 72 17.87 5.49 -1.60
C PRO A 72 17.14 4.18 -1.91
N LEU A 73 17.81 3.31 -2.67
CA LEU A 73 17.38 1.93 -2.85
C LEU A 73 17.73 1.14 -1.61
N LEU A 74 16.73 0.49 -1.03
CA LEU A 74 16.82 -0.30 0.18
C LEU A 74 16.60 -1.78 -0.16
N THR A 75 17.33 -2.64 0.54
CA THR A 75 17.05 -4.08 0.57
C THR A 75 15.94 -4.40 1.57
N PHE A 76 15.48 -5.64 1.59
CA PHE A 76 14.56 -6.09 2.64
C PHE A 76 15.18 -6.03 4.04
N VAL A 77 16.46 -6.35 4.16
CA VAL A 77 17.19 -6.29 5.44
C VAL A 77 17.18 -4.85 5.98
N ASP A 78 17.43 -3.86 5.13
CA ASP A 78 17.42 -2.45 5.51
C ASP A 78 16.04 -2.03 6.04
N VAL A 79 14.96 -2.45 5.38
CA VAL A 79 13.59 -2.12 5.79
C VAL A 79 13.22 -2.80 7.10
N LEU A 80 13.58 -4.08 7.28
CA LEU A 80 13.28 -4.82 8.50
C LEU A 80 14.10 -4.36 9.71
N ALA A 81 15.29 -3.80 9.48
CA ALA A 81 16.11 -3.19 10.53
C ALA A 81 15.53 -1.85 11.04
N MET A 82 14.59 -1.22 10.31
CA MET A 82 13.99 0.05 10.75
C MET A 82 13.12 -0.15 11.99
N PRO A 83 13.24 0.74 13.01
CA PRO A 83 12.35 0.67 14.16
C PRO A 83 10.90 0.82 13.73
N ARG A 84 10.06 -0.14 14.12
CA ARG A 84 8.65 -0.23 13.68
C ARG A 84 7.86 1.06 13.88
N LYS A 85 8.13 1.79 14.98
CA LYS A 85 7.49 3.06 15.29
C LYS A 85 7.70 4.14 14.22
N TYR A 86 8.79 4.06 13.46
CA TYR A 86 9.13 5.03 12.43
C TYR A 86 8.90 4.53 11.01
N LEU A 87 8.57 3.25 10.80
CA LEU A 87 8.35 2.70 9.47
C LEU A 87 6.88 2.83 9.05
N ARG A 88 6.66 3.41 7.87
CA ARG A 88 5.39 3.36 7.13
C ARG A 88 5.62 2.69 5.79
N VAL A 89 4.87 1.65 5.48
CA VAL A 89 4.79 1.16 4.10
C VAL A 89 3.70 1.95 3.40
N VAL A 90 4.06 2.69 2.36
CA VAL A 90 3.11 3.52 1.60
C VAL A 90 2.40 2.66 0.56
N SER A 91 3.15 1.82 -0.15
CA SER A 91 2.56 0.98 -1.18
C SER A 91 3.33 -0.31 -1.42
N PHE A 92 2.59 -1.30 -1.91
CA PHE A 92 3.11 -2.51 -2.53
C PHE A 92 2.74 -2.46 -4.00
N GLN A 93 3.75 -2.49 -4.87
CA GLN A 93 3.55 -2.32 -6.29
C GLN A 93 4.17 -3.46 -7.09
N PHE A 94 3.37 -4.12 -7.91
CA PHE A 94 3.77 -5.21 -8.79
C PHE A 94 3.67 -4.71 -10.23
N PHE A 95 4.81 -4.54 -10.89
CA PHE A 95 4.89 -4.00 -12.25
C PHE A 95 5.70 -4.89 -13.19
N CYS A 96 5.39 -4.76 -14.48
CA CYS A 96 6.26 -5.21 -15.57
C CYS A 96 6.93 -3.99 -16.21
N GLY A 97 8.23 -4.10 -16.54
CA GLY A 97 8.90 -3.13 -17.42
C GLY A 97 9.79 -2.08 -16.73
N PHE A 98 10.03 -2.19 -15.42
CA PHE A 98 11.06 -1.39 -14.74
C PHE A 98 12.22 -2.29 -14.28
N PRO A 99 13.48 -1.89 -14.49
CA PRO A 99 14.62 -2.66 -14.02
C PRO A 99 14.71 -2.57 -12.49
N LEU A 100 14.31 -3.64 -11.80
CA LEU A 100 14.48 -3.79 -10.36
C LEU A 100 15.87 -4.38 -10.07
N LYS A 101 16.49 -3.91 -8.99
CA LYS A 101 17.93 -4.12 -8.72
C LYS A 101 18.22 -5.44 -8.02
N TYR A 102 17.43 -5.78 -7.01
CA TYR A 102 17.71 -6.92 -6.13
C TYR A 102 16.94 -8.14 -6.61
N GLU A 103 17.59 -9.30 -6.58
CA GLU A 103 16.94 -10.58 -6.82
C GLU A 103 16.39 -11.14 -5.51
N ALA A 104 15.30 -11.90 -5.61
CA ALA A 104 14.71 -12.61 -4.51
C ALA A 104 14.17 -13.97 -4.98
N THR A 105 14.13 -14.91 -4.06
CA THR A 105 13.35 -16.13 -4.18
C THR A 105 11.89 -15.86 -3.89
N GLN A 106 11.00 -16.75 -4.34
CA GLN A 106 9.58 -16.68 -3.96
C GLN A 106 9.40 -16.75 -2.43
N GLY A 107 10.22 -17.54 -1.72
CA GLY A 107 10.19 -17.63 -0.26
C GLY A 107 10.43 -16.28 0.42
N GLU A 108 11.44 -15.53 -0.02
CA GLU A 108 11.75 -14.19 0.51
C GLU A 108 10.61 -13.20 0.22
N ILE A 109 9.98 -13.27 -0.96
CA ILE A 109 8.80 -12.43 -1.27
C ILE A 109 7.64 -12.75 -0.33
N LEU A 110 7.36 -14.03 -0.07
CA LEU A 110 6.28 -14.47 0.82
C LEU A 110 6.54 -14.07 2.28
N GLU A 111 7.79 -14.22 2.73
CA GLU A 111 8.22 -13.79 4.06
C GLU A 111 8.02 -12.27 4.21
N MET A 112 8.50 -11.50 3.23
CA MET A 112 8.34 -10.05 3.25
C MET A 112 6.89 -9.60 3.17
N ALA A 113 6.08 -10.22 2.32
CA ALA A 113 4.64 -9.95 2.27
C ALA A 113 3.99 -10.20 3.64
N THR A 114 4.37 -11.29 4.30
CA THR A 114 3.86 -11.66 5.63
C THR A 114 4.30 -10.69 6.72
N LEU A 115 5.55 -10.21 6.69
CA LEU A 115 6.07 -9.25 7.64
C LEU A 115 5.45 -7.87 7.43
N LEU A 116 5.39 -7.43 6.17
CA LEU A 116 4.97 -6.07 5.83
C LEU A 116 3.46 -5.87 5.86
N LYS A 117 2.63 -6.93 5.83
CA LYS A 117 1.16 -6.81 5.96
C LYS A 117 0.73 -6.07 7.24
N ASN A 118 1.49 -6.21 8.32
CA ASN A 118 1.21 -5.53 9.59
C ASN A 118 1.50 -4.02 9.54
N TYR A 119 2.23 -3.58 8.52
CA TYR A 119 2.56 -2.18 8.24
C TYR A 119 1.72 -1.62 7.11
N ALA A 120 0.87 -2.44 6.48
CA ALA A 120 0.04 -2.07 5.35
C ALA A 120 -1.17 -1.19 5.73
N ASN A 121 -1.19 -0.63 6.94
CA ASN A 121 -2.32 0.17 7.41
C ASN A 121 -2.40 1.46 6.61
N GLU A 122 -3.49 1.63 5.88
CA GLU A 122 -3.69 2.78 4.99
C GLU A 122 -2.68 2.86 3.84
N SER A 123 -2.18 1.69 3.41
CA SER A 123 -1.28 1.57 2.27
C SER A 123 -2.06 1.35 0.98
N PHE A 124 -1.34 1.45 -0.14
CA PHE A 124 -1.85 1.15 -1.47
C PHE A 124 -1.33 -0.19 -1.97
N PHE A 125 -2.20 -0.95 -2.64
CA PHE A 125 -1.82 -2.13 -3.37
C PHE A 125 -2.02 -1.88 -4.86
N ILE A 126 -0.96 -2.04 -5.66
CA ILE A 126 -0.99 -1.79 -7.09
C ILE A 126 -0.40 -3.00 -7.80
N ALA A 127 -1.18 -3.73 -8.58
CA ALA A 127 -0.67 -4.77 -9.46
C ALA A 127 -1.04 -4.45 -10.91
N ARG A 128 -0.07 -3.90 -11.64
CA ARG A 128 -0.17 -3.62 -13.08
C ARG A 128 0.81 -4.49 -13.85
N MET A 129 0.34 -5.67 -14.23
CA MET A 129 1.18 -6.65 -14.93
C MET A 129 0.85 -6.78 -16.42
N ALA A 130 1.69 -7.46 -17.15
CA ALA A 130 1.38 -8.02 -18.46
C ALA A 130 0.60 -9.33 -18.30
N SER A 131 -0.21 -9.68 -19.31
CA SER A 131 -1.13 -10.84 -19.24
C SER A 131 -0.39 -12.16 -19.08
N THR A 132 0.84 -12.24 -19.56
CA THR A 132 1.70 -13.42 -19.47
C THR A 132 2.32 -13.66 -18.10
N GLN A 133 2.15 -12.72 -17.15
CA GLN A 133 2.74 -12.80 -15.82
C GLN A 133 1.72 -12.95 -14.70
N THR A 134 0.42 -13.03 -15.00
CA THR A 134 -0.65 -13.05 -13.99
C THR A 134 -0.53 -14.19 -12.97
N ASP A 135 0.02 -15.33 -13.39
CA ASP A 135 0.08 -16.51 -12.53
C ASP A 135 1.06 -16.36 -11.36
N CYS A 136 2.09 -15.49 -11.46
CA CYS A 136 3.08 -15.37 -10.39
C CYS A 136 2.52 -14.75 -9.11
N LEU A 137 1.44 -13.95 -9.19
CA LEU A 137 0.83 -13.34 -8.01
C LEU A 137 -0.13 -14.27 -7.27
N LYS A 138 -0.54 -15.40 -7.86
CA LYS A 138 -1.51 -16.32 -7.24
C LYS A 138 -1.05 -16.77 -5.86
N ASP A 139 0.24 -17.00 -5.70
CA ASP A 139 0.82 -17.47 -4.43
C ASP A 139 1.10 -16.32 -3.45
N VAL A 140 1.26 -15.10 -3.95
CA VAL A 140 1.64 -13.92 -3.14
C VAL A 140 0.41 -13.18 -2.60
N LEU A 141 -0.69 -13.12 -3.37
CA LEU A 141 -1.92 -12.43 -2.97
C LEU A 141 -2.50 -12.91 -1.62
N PRO A 142 -2.51 -14.23 -1.31
CA PRO A 142 -2.99 -14.71 -0.01
C PRO A 142 -2.29 -14.08 1.20
N CYS A 143 -0.99 -13.75 1.09
CA CYS A 143 -0.24 -13.10 2.18
C CYS A 143 -0.80 -11.71 2.54
N PHE A 144 -1.46 -11.06 1.59
CA PHE A 144 -1.99 -9.71 1.72
C PHE A 144 -3.49 -9.66 2.02
N GLN A 145 -4.22 -10.78 2.05
CA GLN A 145 -5.67 -10.78 2.29
C GLN A 145 -6.08 -10.16 3.63
N ALA A 146 -5.24 -10.29 4.66
CA ALA A 146 -5.45 -9.71 5.98
C ALA A 146 -4.91 -8.27 6.12
N ALA A 147 -4.28 -7.72 5.08
CA ALA A 147 -3.78 -6.35 5.08
C ALA A 147 -4.93 -5.33 5.02
N SER A 148 -4.69 -4.12 5.53
CA SER A 148 -5.67 -3.02 5.54
C SER A 148 -5.33 -1.96 4.51
N PHE A 149 -5.52 -2.27 3.23
CA PHE A 149 -5.33 -1.30 2.15
C PHE A 149 -6.48 -0.29 2.07
N GLN A 150 -6.14 0.95 1.71
CA GLN A 150 -7.12 1.99 1.36
C GLN A 150 -7.37 2.06 -0.14
N LYS A 151 -6.36 1.75 -0.95
CA LYS A 151 -6.45 1.73 -2.41
C LYS A 151 -5.99 0.41 -2.95
N ILE A 152 -6.77 -0.19 -3.83
CA ILE A 152 -6.36 -1.37 -4.60
C ILE A 152 -6.49 -1.08 -6.09
N THR A 153 -5.44 -1.37 -6.85
CA THR A 153 -5.42 -1.31 -8.31
C THR A 153 -5.02 -2.68 -8.86
N LEU A 154 -5.88 -3.30 -9.68
CA LEU A 154 -5.61 -4.59 -10.31
C LEU A 154 -5.86 -4.53 -11.82
N THR A 155 -4.88 -4.96 -12.60
CA THR A 155 -4.98 -4.94 -14.07
C THR A 155 -5.66 -6.17 -14.68
N TYR A 156 -5.84 -7.25 -13.93
CA TYR A 156 -6.52 -8.46 -14.39
C TYR A 156 -7.49 -8.98 -13.34
N GLY A 157 -8.58 -9.56 -13.84
CA GLY A 157 -9.51 -10.36 -13.05
C GLY A 157 -9.17 -11.84 -13.07
N GLY A 158 -10.06 -12.63 -12.48
CA GLY A 158 -9.91 -14.07 -12.30
C GLY A 158 -10.10 -14.44 -10.83
N LYS A 159 -10.45 -15.70 -10.59
CA LYS A 159 -10.91 -16.16 -9.26
C LYS A 159 -10.00 -15.74 -8.10
N CYS A 160 -8.68 -15.89 -8.24
CA CYS A 160 -7.73 -15.50 -7.19
C CYS A 160 -7.73 -13.99 -6.89
N TYR A 161 -7.86 -13.13 -7.90
CA TYR A 161 -7.91 -11.68 -7.75
C TYR A 161 -9.25 -11.23 -7.17
N GLU A 162 -10.34 -11.88 -7.59
CA GLU A 162 -11.66 -11.65 -7.01
C GLU A 162 -11.70 -12.05 -5.54
N ASP A 163 -11.18 -13.22 -5.18
CA ASP A 163 -11.14 -13.69 -3.80
C ASP A 163 -10.30 -12.77 -2.91
N PHE A 164 -9.17 -12.26 -3.44
CA PHE A 164 -8.37 -11.23 -2.78
C PHE A 164 -9.16 -9.92 -2.59
N LEU A 165 -9.82 -9.39 -3.61
CA LEU A 165 -10.63 -8.18 -3.43
C LEU A 165 -11.81 -8.41 -2.48
N ARG A 166 -12.49 -9.56 -2.55
CA ARG A 166 -13.59 -9.92 -1.63
C ARG A 166 -13.15 -9.89 -0.18
N SER A 167 -11.93 -10.34 0.14
CA SER A 167 -11.44 -10.25 1.52
C SER A 167 -11.29 -8.81 2.00
N HIS A 168 -10.96 -7.87 1.10
CA HIS A 168 -10.84 -6.45 1.44
C HIS A 168 -12.17 -5.68 1.42
N LEU A 169 -13.12 -6.03 0.55
CA LEU A 169 -14.47 -5.46 0.54
C LEU A 169 -15.21 -5.73 1.87
N LYS A 170 -14.92 -6.85 2.54
CA LYS A 170 -15.50 -7.18 3.86
C LYS A 170 -15.02 -6.27 4.98
N ASN A 171 -13.89 -5.58 4.81
CA ASN A 171 -13.25 -4.80 5.87
C ASN A 171 -13.70 -3.33 5.90
N ASP A 172 -14.54 -2.87 4.97
CA ASP A 172 -15.11 -1.50 4.90
C ASP A 172 -14.09 -0.35 5.01
N ARG A 173 -12.86 -0.57 4.51
CA ARG A 173 -11.75 0.41 4.56
C ARG A 173 -11.21 0.84 3.20
N LEU A 174 -11.68 0.21 2.12
CA LEU A 174 -11.22 0.53 0.78
C LEU A 174 -11.88 1.81 0.31
N ILE A 175 -11.10 2.86 0.14
CA ILE A 175 -11.56 4.17 -0.36
C ILE A 175 -11.54 4.18 -1.90
N GLU A 176 -10.61 3.45 -2.52
CA GLU A 176 -10.47 3.43 -3.97
C GLU A 176 -10.21 2.02 -4.51
N ILE A 177 -10.95 1.66 -5.55
CA ILE A 177 -10.75 0.42 -6.30
C ILE A 177 -10.62 0.77 -7.77
N GLU A 178 -9.46 0.47 -8.34
CA GLU A 178 -9.23 0.53 -9.79
C GLU A 178 -9.11 -0.87 -10.38
N MET A 179 -10.02 -1.21 -11.29
CA MET A 179 -10.04 -2.50 -11.97
C MET A 179 -9.87 -2.28 -13.48
N TYR A 180 -8.91 -2.96 -14.09
CA TYR A 180 -8.68 -2.88 -15.54
C TYR A 180 -8.98 -4.20 -16.26
N ASN A 181 -9.12 -4.09 -17.59
CA ASN A 181 -9.22 -5.19 -18.56
C ASN A 181 -10.39 -6.17 -18.31
N SER A 182 -10.39 -7.27 -19.05
CA SER A 182 -11.36 -8.38 -18.97
C SER A 182 -10.90 -9.46 -17.99
N GLY A 183 -11.83 -10.28 -17.52
CA GLY A 183 -11.55 -11.42 -16.62
C GLY A 183 -12.29 -11.36 -15.29
N TRP A 184 -13.03 -10.28 -15.03
CA TRP A 184 -13.91 -10.14 -13.88
C TRP A 184 -15.26 -10.81 -14.16
N SER A 185 -15.69 -11.69 -13.26
CA SER A 185 -17.02 -12.28 -13.30
C SER A 185 -18.10 -11.21 -13.12
N ARG A 186 -19.26 -11.45 -13.72
CA ARG A 186 -20.38 -10.50 -13.65
C ARG A 186 -20.87 -10.38 -12.20
N GLU A 187 -20.92 -11.51 -11.51
CA GLU A 187 -21.29 -11.64 -10.11
C GLU A 187 -20.38 -10.75 -9.24
N PHE A 188 -19.07 -10.84 -9.44
CA PHE A 188 -18.12 -10.03 -8.70
C PHE A 188 -18.25 -8.52 -8.99
N LEU A 189 -18.50 -8.14 -10.24
CA LEU A 189 -18.74 -6.72 -10.58
C LEU A 189 -19.99 -6.16 -9.88
N ILE A 190 -21.03 -6.98 -9.71
CA ILE A 190 -22.23 -6.61 -8.94
C ILE A 190 -21.90 -6.48 -7.45
N GLU A 191 -21.09 -7.37 -6.88
CA GLU A 191 -20.63 -7.28 -5.48
C GLU A 191 -19.87 -5.96 -5.23
N VAL A 192 -18.92 -5.62 -6.10
CA VAL A 192 -18.17 -4.36 -6.01
C VAL A 192 -19.09 -3.15 -6.15
N GLY A 193 -20.02 -3.16 -7.11
CA GLY A 193 -21.00 -2.10 -7.27
C GLY A 193 -21.87 -1.90 -6.03
N THR A 194 -22.31 -3.00 -5.41
CA THR A 194 -23.11 -2.98 -4.18
C THR A 194 -22.32 -2.41 -3.00
N TYR A 195 -21.05 -2.80 -2.88
CA TYR A 195 -20.15 -2.25 -1.87
C TYR A 195 -20.04 -0.73 -1.99
N MET A 196 -19.79 -0.21 -3.20
CA MET A 196 -19.63 1.24 -3.43
C MET A 196 -20.89 2.03 -3.14
N LEU A 197 -22.07 1.48 -3.45
CA LEU A 197 -23.36 2.09 -3.11
C LEU A 197 -23.60 2.15 -1.59
N ARG A 198 -23.05 1.18 -0.84
CA ARG A 198 -23.20 1.13 0.62
C ARG A 198 -22.32 2.15 1.34
N THR A 199 -21.11 2.40 0.86
CA THR A 199 -20.08 3.15 1.61
C THR A 199 -20.11 4.68 1.40
N ASN A 200 -21.32 5.23 1.23
CA ASN A 200 -21.65 6.62 0.88
C ASN A 200 -20.63 7.70 1.33
N THR A 201 -20.14 8.49 0.36
CA THR A 201 -19.52 9.85 0.42
C THR A 201 -18.01 10.08 0.29
N ASN A 202 -17.13 9.09 0.16
CA ASN A 202 -15.70 9.35 -0.16
C ASN A 202 -15.01 8.26 -1.00
N HIS A 203 -15.80 7.41 -1.65
CA HIS A 203 -15.28 6.22 -2.32
C HIS A 203 -15.17 6.44 -3.84
N SER A 204 -14.05 6.07 -4.44
CA SER A 204 -13.86 6.17 -5.89
C SER A 204 -13.74 4.79 -6.54
N PHE A 205 -14.59 4.54 -7.53
CA PHE A 205 -14.53 3.33 -8.34
C PHE A 205 -14.11 3.66 -9.76
N VAL A 206 -13.00 3.10 -10.20
CA VAL A 206 -12.54 3.27 -11.57
C VAL A 206 -12.48 1.91 -12.25
N PHE A 207 -13.45 1.67 -13.14
CA PHE A 207 -13.39 0.53 -14.05
C PHE A 207 -12.91 0.98 -15.43
N ARG A 208 -11.79 0.41 -15.89
CA ARG A 208 -11.24 0.72 -17.22
C ARG A 208 -11.17 -0.51 -18.09
N ARG A 209 -11.94 -0.54 -19.17
CA ARG A 209 -11.91 -1.63 -20.17
C ARG A 209 -11.44 -1.08 -21.51
N HIS A 210 -10.31 -1.59 -22.01
CA HIS A 210 -9.76 -1.26 -23.34
C HIS A 210 -9.76 0.24 -23.69
N GLY A 211 -9.20 1.07 -22.81
CA GLY A 211 -9.09 2.52 -23.06
C GLY A 211 -10.39 3.33 -22.90
N LYS A 212 -11.55 2.69 -22.70
CA LYS A 212 -12.79 3.36 -22.31
C LYS A 212 -12.88 3.42 -20.78
N LYS A 213 -12.88 4.63 -20.24
CA LYS A 213 -13.01 4.91 -18.80
C LYS A 213 -14.49 4.96 -18.47
N ALA A 214 -14.99 3.98 -17.71
CA ALA A 214 -16.26 4.11 -17.02
C ALA A 214 -15.92 4.53 -15.59
N MET A 215 -16.00 5.83 -15.32
CA MET A 215 -15.83 6.34 -13.98
C MET A 215 -17.22 6.39 -13.33
N LEU A 216 -17.40 5.63 -12.26
CA LEU A 216 -18.54 5.79 -11.36
C LEU A 216 -18.00 6.53 -10.14
N VAL A 217 -18.19 7.86 -10.15
CA VAL A 217 -18.00 8.70 -8.97
C VAL A 217 -19.36 8.77 -8.29
N TYR A 218 -19.42 8.35 -7.03
CA TYR A 218 -20.60 8.49 -6.18
C TYR A 218 -20.31 9.52 -5.09
#